data_AF-A0A352L322-F1
#
_entry.id   AF-A0A352L322-F1
#
_cell.length_a   1.000
_cell.length_b   1.000
_cell.length_c   1.000
_cell.angle_alpha   90.00
_cell.angle_beta   90.00
_cell.angle_gamma   90.00
#
_symmetry.space_group_name_H-M   'P 1'
#
loop_
_entity.id
_entity.type
_entity.pdbx_description
1 polymer ?
#
loop_
_entity_poly.entity_id
_entity_poly.type
_entity_poly.pdbx_seq_one_letter_code
_entity_poly.pdbx_strand_id
1 'polypeptide(L)'
;FGVEILQETSNQLGWSWFETGEVLQVVLPLGISFYTFQSMSYCIDVYRGEARAIRSVWDFACFVAMFPQLVAGPILRFHDVSMQLQQRVHSVERMTRGICCFSLGLAKKVLIADGLSLPVDFVFAADAPSMSAAWLGAVAWAFQIYFDFSGYSDMAMGLGWMLGFD
;
A
#
# COMPACT_ATOMS: atom_id res chain seq x y z
N PHE A 1 8.57 13.81 1.23
CA PHE A 1 9.35 13.03 2.21
C PHE A 1 10.81 12.71 1.83
N GLY A 2 11.25 12.79 0.56
CA GLY A 2 12.68 12.56 0.22
C GLY A 2 13.46 13.79 -0.25
N VAL A 3 12.80 14.69 -0.99
CA VAL A 3 13.45 15.83 -1.66
C VAL A 3 13.95 16.87 -0.66
N GLU A 4 13.17 17.18 0.36
CA GLU A 4 13.52 18.15 1.40
C GLU A 4 14.79 17.73 2.15
N ILE A 5 14.88 16.46 2.56
CA ILE A 5 16.05 15.93 3.28
C ILE A 5 17.31 15.98 2.40
N LEU A 6 17.19 15.64 1.12
CA LEU A 6 18.31 15.70 0.17
C LEU A 6 18.77 17.14 -0.07
N GLN A 7 17.83 18.09 -0.14
CA GLN A 7 18.11 19.50 -0.33
C GLN A 7 18.76 20.12 0.91
N GLU A 8 18.28 19.75 2.09
CA GLU A 8 18.84 20.17 3.38
C GLU A 8 20.26 19.62 3.58
N THR A 9 20.48 18.34 3.24
CA THR A 9 21.81 17.70 3.29
C THR A 9 22.78 18.31 2.26
N SER A 10 22.31 18.58 1.03
CA SER A 10 23.11 19.22 -0.02
C SER A 10 23.57 20.64 0.38
N ASN A 11 22.66 21.41 0.99
CA ASN A 11 22.96 22.75 1.49
C ASN A 11 23.97 22.72 2.65
N GLN A 12 23.88 21.74 3.56
CA GLN A 12 24.86 21.55 4.63
C GLN A 12 26.25 21.13 4.11
N LEU A 13 26.31 20.42 2.98
CA LEU A 13 27.56 20.00 2.33
C LEU A 13 28.16 21.09 1.41
N GLY A 14 27.52 22.26 1.29
CA GLY A 14 28.00 23.36 0.45
C GLY A 14 27.89 23.08 -1.05
N TRP A 15 27.07 22.11 -1.45
CA TRP A 15 26.84 21.75 -2.85
C TRP A 15 25.72 22.59 -3.45
N SER A 16 25.93 23.91 -3.51
CA SER A 16 24.95 24.89 -4.05
C SER A 16 24.65 24.72 -5.54
N TRP A 17 25.42 23.90 -6.26
CA TRP A 17 25.20 23.54 -7.66
C TRP A 17 24.20 22.39 -7.84
N PHE A 18 23.86 21.70 -6.74
CA PHE A 18 22.86 20.64 -6.70
C PHE A 18 21.51 21.25 -6.31
N GLU A 19 21.02 22.19 -7.12
CA GLU A 19 19.62 22.59 -7.04
C GLU A 19 18.80 21.43 -7.60
N THR A 20 18.17 20.67 -6.72
CA THR A 20 17.05 19.81 -7.06
C THR A 20 15.95 20.70 -7.64
N GLY A 21 16.05 21.02 -8.93
CA GLY A 21 15.02 21.78 -9.63
C GLY A 21 13.66 21.11 -9.47
N GLU A 22 12.58 21.82 -9.76
CA GLU A 22 11.19 21.35 -9.68
C GLU A 22 10.96 19.95 -10.29
N VAL A 23 11.85 19.51 -11.20
CA VAL A 23 11.92 18.16 -11.76
C VAL A 23 12.02 17.07 -10.69
N LEU A 24 12.68 17.28 -9.54
CA LEU A 24 12.81 16.28 -8.47
C LEU A 24 11.67 16.33 -7.44
N GLN A 25 10.71 17.27 -7.56
CA GLN A 25 9.35 17.04 -7.04
C GLN A 25 8.60 15.98 -7.85
N VAL A 26 9.30 14.98 -8.40
CA VAL A 26 8.67 13.70 -8.72
C VAL A 26 8.11 13.19 -7.41
N VAL A 27 6.79 13.31 -7.27
CA VAL A 27 5.99 12.52 -6.34
C VAL A 27 6.50 11.09 -6.51
N LEU A 28 7.30 10.61 -5.55
CA LEU A 28 7.75 9.22 -5.54
C LEU A 28 6.50 8.36 -5.78
N PRO A 29 6.42 7.61 -6.91
CA PRO A 29 5.21 6.91 -7.24
C PRO A 29 4.75 6.10 -6.04
N LEU A 30 3.54 6.41 -5.56
CA LEU A 30 2.95 5.71 -4.44
C LEU A 30 2.97 4.22 -4.76
N GLY A 31 3.58 3.40 -3.89
CA GLY A 31 3.72 1.97 -4.13
C GLY A 31 4.97 1.51 -4.90
N ILE A 32 6.01 2.34 -5.13
CA ILE A 32 7.29 1.88 -5.74
C ILE A 32 7.81 0.58 -5.12
N SER A 33 7.76 0.47 -3.79
CA SER A 33 8.20 -0.74 -3.08
C SER A 33 7.41 -1.97 -3.55
N PHE A 34 6.08 -1.85 -3.70
CA PHE A 34 5.21 -2.91 -4.19
C PHE A 34 5.54 -3.28 -5.63
N TYR A 35 5.66 -2.29 -6.52
CA TYR A 35 6.06 -2.51 -7.92
C TYR A 35 7.39 -3.25 -8.01
N THR A 36 8.36 -2.87 -7.17
CA THR A 36 9.69 -3.46 -7.14
C THR A 36 9.63 -4.90 -6.65
N PHE A 37 8.93 -5.17 -5.53
CA PHE A 37 8.76 -6.54 -5.01
C PHE A 37 8.00 -7.45 -5.99
N GLN A 38 6.93 -6.97 -6.63
CA GLN A 38 6.20 -7.73 -7.65
C GLN A 38 7.07 -8.03 -8.88
N SER A 39 7.83 -7.04 -9.37
CA SER A 39 8.71 -7.23 -10.52
C SER A 39 9.84 -8.21 -10.22
N MET A 40 10.44 -8.13 -9.03
CA MET A 40 11.45 -9.09 -8.58
C MET A 40 10.86 -10.49 -8.41
N SER A 41 9.68 -10.61 -7.80
CA SER A 41 8.94 -11.87 -7.65
C SER A 41 8.71 -12.54 -9.00
N TYR A 42 8.21 -11.79 -9.99
CA TYR A 42 8.05 -12.27 -11.37
C TYR A 42 9.35 -12.79 -11.98
N CYS A 43 10.44 -12.01 -11.90
CA CYS A 43 11.73 -12.41 -12.46
C CYS A 43 12.27 -13.69 -11.81
N ILE A 44 12.12 -13.83 -10.48
CA ILE A 44 12.56 -15.00 -9.72
C ILE A 44 11.71 -16.23 -10.06
N ASP A 45 10.38 -16.11 -10.09
CA ASP A 45 9.47 -17.21 -10.39
C ASP A 45 9.68 -17.76 -11.81
N VAL A 46 9.92 -16.88 -12.79
CA VAL A 46 10.26 -17.27 -14.18
C VAL A 46 11.63 -17.94 -14.24
N TYR A 47 12.64 -17.40 -13.53
CA TYR A 47 13.97 -17.99 -13.49
C TYR A 47 13.97 -19.40 -12.88
N ARG A 48 13.15 -19.65 -11.86
CA ARG A 48 12.99 -20.97 -11.22
C ARG A 48 12.12 -21.94 -12.01
N GLY A 49 11.42 -21.47 -13.05
CA GLY A 49 10.46 -22.28 -13.81
C GLY A 49 9.14 -22.56 -13.06
N GLU A 50 8.87 -21.85 -11.96
CA GLU A 50 7.63 -21.96 -11.18
C GLU A 50 6.46 -21.23 -11.87
N ALA A 51 6.76 -20.26 -12.74
CA ALA A 51 5.77 -19.56 -13.55
C ALA A 51 6.23 -19.42 -15.02
N ARG A 52 5.27 -19.41 -15.95
CA ARG A 52 5.55 -19.13 -17.36
C ARG A 52 5.73 -17.63 -17.57
N ALA A 53 6.75 -17.24 -18.33
CA ALA A 53 6.95 -15.85 -18.72
C ALA A 53 5.71 -15.31 -19.46
N ILE A 54 5.22 -14.16 -19.01
CA ILE A 54 4.15 -13.43 -19.68
C ILE A 54 4.64 -13.01 -21.06
N ARG A 55 3.85 -13.28 -22.09
CA ARG A 55 4.18 -12.92 -23.48
C ARG A 55 3.54 -11.63 -23.95
N SER A 56 2.52 -11.14 -23.23
CA SER A 56 1.78 -9.92 -23.53
C SER A 56 2.23 -8.78 -22.62
N VAL A 57 2.66 -7.66 -23.20
CA VAL A 57 2.99 -6.44 -22.44
C VAL A 57 1.78 -5.95 -21.63
N TRP A 58 0.56 -6.16 -22.13
CA TRP A 58 -0.67 -5.76 -21.45
C TRP A 58 -0.96 -6.60 -20.21
N ASP A 59 -0.73 -7.91 -20.26
CA ASP A 59 -0.95 -8.79 -19.11
C ASP A 59 0.07 -8.48 -18.01
N PHE A 60 1.31 -8.16 -18.40
CA PHE A 60 2.34 -7.69 -17.48
C PHE A 60 1.97 -6.34 -16.87
N ALA A 61 1.52 -5.38 -17.68
CA ALA A 61 1.05 -4.09 -17.19
C ALA A 61 -0.13 -4.23 -16.24
N CYS A 62 -1.09 -5.11 -16.52
CA CYS A 62 -2.22 -5.40 -15.64
C CYS A 62 -1.78 -6.02 -14.30
N PHE A 63 -0.80 -6.93 -14.31
CA PHE A 63 -0.25 -7.52 -13.09
C PHE A 63 0.43 -6.47 -12.22
N VAL A 64 1.33 -5.69 -12.83
CA VAL A 64 2.11 -4.66 -12.14
C VAL A 64 1.22 -3.51 -11.67
N ALA A 65 0.24 -3.11 -12.49
CA ALA A 65 -0.68 -2.01 -12.19
C ALA A 65 -1.97 -2.46 -11.48
N MET A 66 -1.98 -3.64 -10.83
CA MET A 66 -3.18 -4.14 -10.15
C MET A 66 -3.50 -3.27 -8.92
N PHE A 67 -4.25 -2.19 -9.19
CA PHE A 67 -4.57 -1.11 -8.26
C PHE A 67 -5.17 -1.51 -6.92
N PRO A 68 -6.01 -2.57 -6.81
CA PRO A 68 -6.59 -2.96 -5.53
C PRO A 68 -5.55 -3.11 -4.42
N GLN A 69 -4.30 -3.49 -4.76
CA GLN A 69 -3.27 -3.82 -3.78
C GLN A 69 -2.11 -2.84 -3.72
N LEU A 70 -2.07 -1.85 -4.60
CA LEU A 70 -0.85 -1.09 -4.90
C LEU A 70 -0.29 -0.25 -3.74
N VAL A 71 -1.09 0.00 -2.70
CA VAL A 71 -0.68 0.85 -1.57
C VAL A 71 -0.58 0.08 -0.25
N ALA A 72 -1.48 -0.88 -0.01
CA ALA A 72 -1.58 -1.59 1.27
C ALA A 72 -2.35 -2.93 1.20
N GLY A 73 -2.37 -3.57 0.02
CA GLY A 73 -2.94 -4.92 -0.10
C GLY A 73 -1.93 -6.02 0.25
N PRO A 74 -2.39 -7.28 0.46
CA PRO A 74 -1.49 -8.41 0.65
C PRO A 74 -0.54 -8.58 -0.54
N ILE A 75 0.71 -8.94 -0.29
CA ILE A 75 1.73 -9.15 -1.32
C ILE A 75 1.37 -10.42 -2.09
N LEU A 76 0.95 -10.28 -3.36
CA LEU A 76 0.70 -11.44 -4.22
C LEU A 76 1.95 -11.92 -4.94
N ARG A 77 1.99 -13.24 -5.14
CA ARG A 77 2.97 -13.90 -5.99
C ARG A 77 2.42 -13.99 -7.40
N PHE A 78 3.32 -13.88 -8.37
CA PHE A 78 2.91 -13.89 -9.77
C PHE A 78 2.27 -15.23 -10.17
N HIS A 79 2.79 -16.35 -9.65
CA HIS A 79 2.25 -17.69 -9.88
C HIS A 79 0.73 -17.76 -9.64
N ASP A 80 0.25 -17.25 -8.51
CA ASP A 80 -1.15 -17.34 -8.08
C ASP A 80 -2.10 -16.53 -8.99
N VAL A 81 -1.63 -15.39 -9.49
CA VAL A 81 -2.42 -14.45 -10.30
C VAL A 81 -2.33 -14.75 -11.80
N SER A 82 -1.24 -15.40 -12.25
CA SER A 82 -0.95 -15.62 -13.67
C SER A 82 -2.06 -16.34 -14.42
N MET A 83 -2.68 -17.36 -13.81
CA MET A 83 -3.81 -18.09 -14.38
C MET A 83 -5.10 -17.27 -14.34
N GLN A 84 -5.31 -16.51 -13.27
CA GLN A 84 -6.48 -15.66 -13.09
C GLN A 84 -6.48 -14.46 -14.05
N LEU A 85 -5.31 -13.97 -14.48
CA LEU A 85 -5.21 -12.95 -15.53
C LEU A 85 -5.73 -13.44 -16.88
N GLN A 86 -5.57 -14.74 -17.17
CA GLN A 86 -6.03 -15.35 -18.42
C GLN A 86 -7.51 -15.75 -18.36
N GLN A 87 -7.97 -16.27 -17.23
CA GLN A 87 -9.34 -16.73 -17.04
C GLN A 87 -9.90 -16.23 -15.70
N ARG A 88 -10.88 -15.33 -15.77
CA ARG A 88 -11.59 -14.78 -14.61
C ARG A 88 -12.99 -15.32 -14.53
N VAL A 89 -13.45 -15.56 -13.30
CA VAL A 89 -14.83 -15.94 -13.02
C VAL A 89 -15.51 -14.81 -12.30
N HIS A 90 -16.53 -14.24 -12.92
CA HIS A 90 -17.39 -13.25 -12.27
C HIS A 90 -18.68 -13.92 -11.83
N SER A 91 -19.08 -13.68 -10.58
CA SER A 91 -20.36 -14.13 -10.06
C SER A 91 -20.96 -13.06 -9.14
N VAL A 92 -22.30 -13.05 -9.05
CA VAL A 92 -23.02 -12.14 -8.15
C VAL A 92 -22.62 -12.41 -6.69
N GLU A 93 -22.36 -13.66 -6.33
CA GLU A 93 -21.88 -14.01 -5.00
C GLU A 93 -20.51 -13.35 -4.69
N ARG A 94 -19.55 -13.44 -5.62
CA ARG A 94 -18.21 -12.84 -5.44
C ARG A 94 -18.29 -11.32 -5.36
N MET A 95 -19.09 -10.71 -6.23
CA MET A 95 -19.36 -9.26 -6.19
C MET A 95 -19.93 -8.86 -4.82
N THR A 96 -20.94 -9.60 -4.32
CA THR A 96 -21.60 -9.28 -3.05
C THR A 96 -20.66 -9.46 -1.86
N ARG A 97 -19.88 -10.54 -1.82
CA ARG A 97 -18.82 -10.75 -0.80
C ARG A 97 -17.78 -9.64 -0.85
N GLY A 98 -17.36 -9.25 -2.06
CA GLY A 98 -16.43 -8.14 -2.27
C GLY A 98 -16.96 -6.84 -1.69
N ILE A 99 -18.24 -6.50 -1.95
CA ILE A 99 -18.89 -5.28 -1.44
C ILE A 99 -18.93 -5.29 0.09
N CYS A 100 -19.32 -6.42 0.70
CA CYS A 100 -19.34 -6.56 2.14
C CYS A 100 -17.95 -6.39 2.75
N CYS A 101 -16.93 -7.06 2.20
CA CYS A 101 -15.56 -6.98 2.69
C CYS A 101 -14.98 -5.57 2.55
N PHE A 102 -15.19 -4.93 1.39
CA PHE A 102 -14.80 -3.55 1.16
C PHE A 102 -15.47 -2.60 2.17
N SER A 103 -16.78 -2.77 2.39
CA SER A 103 -17.53 -1.92 3.33
C SER A 103 -17.03 -2.09 4.77
N LEU A 104 -16.66 -3.30 5.17
CA LEU A 104 -16.06 -3.56 6.48
C LEU A 104 -14.67 -2.93 6.60
N GLY A 105 -13.84 -3.02 5.57
CA GLY A 105 -12.53 -2.36 5.53
C GLY A 105 -12.65 -0.84 5.61
N LEU A 106 -13.60 -0.27 4.87
CA LEU A 106 -13.91 1.16 4.90
C LEU A 106 -14.39 1.59 6.30
N ALA A 107 -15.25 0.79 6.94
CA ALA A 107 -15.70 1.06 8.30
C ALA A 107 -14.54 1.02 9.32
N LYS A 108 -13.62 0.05 9.23
CA LYS A 108 -12.43 -0.01 10.08
C LYS A 108 -11.58 1.24 9.92
N LYS A 109 -11.33 1.68 8.68
CA LYS A 109 -10.55 2.87 8.37
C LYS A 109 -11.21 4.13 8.92
N VAL A 110 -12.45 4.40 8.50
CA VAL A 110 -13.14 5.67 8.77
C VAL A 110 -13.63 5.76 10.22
N LEU A 111 -14.18 4.70 10.78
CA LEU A 111 -14.79 4.75 12.11
C LEU A 111 -13.79 4.53 13.24
N ILE A 112 -12.76 3.71 13.02
CA ILE A 112 -11.81 3.33 14.06
C ILE A 112 -10.47 4.04 13.87
N ALA A 113 -9.78 3.81 12.74
CA ALA A 113 -8.44 4.36 12.55
C ALA A 113 -8.46 5.90 12.50
N ASP A 114 -9.33 6.48 11.67
CA ASP A 114 -9.44 7.94 11.58
C ASP A 114 -10.03 8.54 12.87
N GLY A 115 -10.90 7.81 13.57
CA GLY A 115 -11.40 8.20 14.88
C GLY A 115 -10.31 8.27 15.96
N LEU A 116 -9.28 7.43 15.86
CA LEU A 116 -8.12 7.43 16.77
C LEU A 116 -7.06 8.49 16.41
N SER A 117 -7.10 9.08 15.22
CA SER A 117 -6.10 10.07 14.79
C SER A 117 -6.02 11.29 15.70
N LEU A 118 -7.16 11.94 15.96
CA LEU A 118 -7.25 13.12 16.84
C LEU A 118 -6.65 12.93 18.24
N PRO A 119 -7.06 11.90 19.03
CA PRO A 119 -6.49 11.70 20.36
C PRO A 119 -5.01 11.30 20.31
N VAL A 120 -4.58 10.57 19.28
CA VAL A 120 -3.16 10.25 19.07
C VAL A 120 -2.37 11.53 18.82
N ASP A 121 -2.75 12.31 17.82
CA ASP A 121 -2.08 13.56 17.45
C ASP A 121 -1.99 14.52 18.64
N PHE A 122 -3.05 14.60 19.45
CA PHE A 122 -3.06 15.41 20.67
C PHE A 122 -1.99 15.00 21.68
N VAL A 123 -1.81 13.69 21.91
CA VAL A 123 -0.78 13.20 22.85
C VAL A 123 0.62 13.40 22.28
N PHE A 124 0.82 13.13 20.98
CA PHE A 124 2.14 13.25 20.34
C PHE A 124 2.57 14.71 20.10
N ALA A 125 1.63 15.65 20.03
CA ALA A 125 1.91 17.09 19.91
C ALA A 125 2.19 17.78 21.26
N ALA A 126 2.02 17.10 22.39
CA ALA A 126 2.28 17.67 23.70
C ALA A 126 3.79 17.79 23.97
N ASP A 127 4.25 18.94 24.47
CA ASP A 127 5.68 19.17 24.80
C ASP A 127 6.21 18.24 25.91
N ALA A 128 5.35 17.92 26.88
CA ALA A 128 5.69 17.08 28.04
C ALA A 128 4.47 16.23 28.47
N PRO A 129 4.10 15.18 27.71
CA PRO A 129 3.00 14.31 28.08
C PRO A 129 3.32 13.57 29.39
N SER A 130 2.32 13.38 30.24
CA SER A 130 2.49 12.54 31.43
C SER A 130 2.81 11.09 31.01
N MET A 131 3.45 10.32 31.90
CA MET A 131 3.78 8.92 31.60
C MET A 131 2.55 8.10 31.20
N SER A 132 1.41 8.32 31.84
CA SER A 132 0.15 7.64 31.50
C SER A 132 -0.39 8.08 30.15
N ALA A 133 -0.33 9.38 29.83
CA ALA A 133 -0.74 9.90 28.52
C ALA A 133 0.14 9.33 27.40
N ALA A 134 1.46 9.30 27.59
CA ALA A 134 2.40 8.74 26.60
C ALA A 134 2.13 7.26 26.31
N TRP A 135 1.93 6.43 27.34
CA TRP A 135 1.57 5.02 27.15
C TRP A 135 0.22 4.84 26.46
N LEU A 136 -0.78 5.64 26.85
CA LEU A 136 -2.10 5.60 26.22
C LEU A 136 -2.03 6.01 24.74
N GLY A 137 -1.28 7.09 24.43
CA GLY A 137 -1.04 7.54 23.06
C GLY A 137 -0.32 6.49 22.21
N ALA A 138 0.70 5.82 22.76
CA ALA A 138 1.39 4.75 22.06
C ALA A 138 0.47 3.56 21.73
N VAL A 139 -0.38 3.15 22.67
CA VAL A 139 -1.37 2.08 22.44
C VAL A 139 -2.43 2.52 21.43
N ALA A 140 -2.96 3.73 21.56
CA ALA A 140 -3.94 4.28 20.62
C ALA A 140 -3.38 4.38 19.21
N TRP A 141 -2.13 4.80 19.06
CA TRP A 141 -1.41 4.85 17.78
C TRP A 141 -1.19 3.45 17.20
N ALA A 142 -0.86 2.46 18.03
CA ALA A 142 -0.74 1.08 17.57
C ALA A 142 -2.07 0.55 17.00
N PHE A 143 -3.20 0.85 17.67
CA PHE A 143 -4.53 0.52 17.14
C PHE A 143 -4.85 1.30 15.87
N GLN A 144 -4.54 2.60 15.82
CA GLN A 144 -4.76 3.44 14.64
C GLN A 144 -4.07 2.82 13.42
N ILE A 145 -2.78 2.53 13.49
CA ILE A 145 -2.02 1.94 12.38
C ILE A 145 -2.54 0.53 12.04
N TYR A 146 -2.86 -0.28 13.04
CA TYR A 146 -3.41 -1.62 12.80
C TYR A 146 -4.72 -1.57 12.00
N PHE A 147 -5.67 -0.74 12.43
CA PHE A 147 -6.97 -0.63 11.74
C PHE A 147 -6.87 0.10 10.41
N ASP A 148 -5.91 1.00 10.26
CA ASP A 148 -5.59 1.64 8.99
C ASP A 148 -5.15 0.60 7.96
N PHE A 149 -4.12 -0.19 8.31
CA PHE A 149 -3.58 -1.23 7.42
C PHE A 149 -4.57 -2.36 7.18
N SER A 150 -5.26 -2.85 8.23
CA SER A 150 -6.31 -3.87 8.09
C SER A 150 -7.47 -3.36 7.24
N GLY A 151 -7.87 -2.10 7.38
CA GLY A 151 -8.94 -1.50 6.58
C GLY A 151 -8.57 -1.48 5.10
N TYR A 152 -7.37 -1.03 4.76
CA TYR A 152 -6.87 -1.07 3.39
C TYR A 152 -6.75 -2.48 2.83
N SER A 153 -6.26 -3.44 3.63
CA SER A 153 -6.15 -4.85 3.23
C SER A 153 -7.53 -5.45 2.89
N ASP A 154 -8.54 -5.20 3.71
CA ASP A 154 -9.90 -5.69 3.47
C ASP A 154 -10.54 -5.03 2.23
N MET A 155 -10.32 -3.72 2.03
CA MET A 155 -10.76 -3.02 0.82
C MET A 155 -10.09 -3.58 -0.44
N ALA A 156 -8.77 -3.85 -0.37
CA ALA A 156 -8.00 -4.46 -1.44
C ALA A 156 -8.52 -5.85 -1.81
N MET A 157 -8.74 -6.72 -0.82
CA MET A 157 -9.32 -8.06 -1.03
C MET A 157 -10.73 -7.98 -1.60
N GLY A 158 -11.56 -7.08 -1.07
CA GLY A 158 -12.93 -6.88 -1.55
C GLY A 158 -12.97 -6.49 -3.03
N LEU A 159 -12.12 -5.54 -3.44
CA LEU A 159 -11.97 -5.16 -4.85
C LEU A 159 -11.41 -6.30 -5.70
N GLY A 160 -10.46 -7.10 -5.19
CA GLY A 160 -9.95 -8.30 -5.85
C GLY A 160 -11.08 -9.26 -6.21
N TRP A 161 -11.94 -9.61 -5.24
CA TRP A 161 -13.08 -10.49 -5.45
C TRP A 161 -14.12 -9.92 -6.43
N MET A 162 -14.39 -8.62 -6.40
CA MET A 162 -15.28 -7.97 -7.37
C MET A 162 -14.73 -8.07 -8.79
N LEU A 163 -13.42 -7.93 -8.95
CA LEU A 163 -12.71 -8.03 -10.23
C LEU A 163 -12.44 -9.47 -10.66
N GLY A 164 -12.83 -10.46 -9.86
CA GLY A 164 -12.75 -11.88 -10.16
C GLY A 164 -11.41 -12.55 -9.80
N PHE A 165 -10.56 -11.86 -9.03
CA PHE A 165 -9.31 -12.36 -8.48
C PHE A 165 -9.52 -12.92 -7.06
N ASP A 166 -8.68 -13.88 -6.63
CA ASP A 166 -8.66 -14.42 -5.25
C ASP A 166 -7.40 -14.00 -4.48
#